data_AF-A0A8V0YRT7-F1
#
_entry.id   AF-A0A8V0YRT7-F1
#
_cell.length_a   1.000
_cell.length_b   1.000
_cell.length_c   1.000
_cell.angle_alpha   90.00
_cell.angle_beta   90.00
_cell.angle_gamma   90.00
#
_symmetry.space_group_name_H-M   'P 1'
#
loop_
_entity.id
_entity.type
_entity.pdbx_description
1 polymer ?
#
loop_
_entity_poly.entity_id
_entity_poly.type
_entity_poly.pdbx_seq_one_letter_code
_entity_poly.pdbx_strand_id
1 'polypeptide(L)'
;MGRPRCLCEICTCGRHRCPHRPTRIYDNGQQLCLTTEYVEKYPKYSNISPAQSLKPKQEYQAHRGKMEGITTFKSDYLPYDIVKRPFRVQEEYKPRTGELELGTTYKKDYNAHEIQPVTLVRPLERKHTTGGKLDTIPTYQDVQS
;
A
#
# COMPACT_ATOMS: atom_id res chain seq x y z
N MET A 1 62.50 -39.60 45.08
CA MET A 1 62.22 -39.50 46.52
C MET A 1 62.77 -40.75 47.19
N GLY A 2 63.77 -40.62 48.06
CA GLY A 2 64.57 -41.74 48.58
C GLY A 2 63.78 -42.71 49.48
N ARG A 3 64.22 -43.97 49.56
CA ARG A 3 63.64 -44.98 50.46
C ARG A 3 63.67 -44.47 51.91
N PRO A 4 62.61 -44.66 52.72
CA PRO A 4 62.64 -44.30 54.13
C PRO A 4 63.69 -45.18 54.84
N ARG A 5 64.77 -44.56 55.34
CA ARG A 5 65.82 -45.26 56.10
C ARG A 5 65.41 -45.34 57.57
N CYS A 6 65.66 -46.48 58.18
CA CYS A 6 65.44 -46.63 59.62
C CYS A 6 66.42 -45.75 60.41
N LEU A 7 66.00 -45.27 61.58
CA LEU A 7 66.87 -44.53 62.51
C LEU A 7 68.13 -45.32 62.92
N CYS A 8 68.10 -46.65 62.78
CA CYS A 8 69.27 -47.54 62.95
C CYS A 8 70.38 -47.30 61.93
N GLU A 9 70.06 -46.86 60.72
CA GLU A 9 71.04 -46.61 59.65
C GLU A 9 71.72 -45.24 59.79
N ILE A 10 71.19 -44.39 60.67
CA ILE A 10 71.60 -42.98 60.81
C ILE A 10 72.21 -42.72 62.21
N CYS A 11 71.74 -43.41 63.27
CA CYS A 11 72.22 -43.22 64.64
C CYS A 11 73.06 -44.40 65.14
N THR A 12 74.32 -44.14 65.49
CA THR A 12 75.23 -45.10 66.16
C THR A 12 75.01 -45.19 67.67
N CYS A 13 74.10 -44.37 68.21
CA CYS A 13 73.82 -44.22 69.64
C CYS A 13 73.25 -45.46 70.34
N GLY A 14 72.81 -46.49 69.60
CA GLY A 14 72.35 -47.78 70.12
C GLY A 14 71.08 -47.76 71.00
N ARG A 15 70.57 -46.59 71.40
CA ARG A 15 69.43 -46.41 72.32
C ARG A 15 68.26 -45.70 71.65
N HIS A 16 67.77 -46.25 70.54
CA HIS A 16 66.51 -45.80 69.94
C HIS A 16 65.57 -47.00 69.83
N ARG A 17 64.28 -46.76 70.08
CA ARG A 17 63.25 -47.79 69.90
C ARG A 17 63.01 -47.93 68.40
N CYS A 18 63.45 -49.05 67.83
CA CYS A 18 63.18 -49.35 66.44
C CYS A 18 62.14 -50.48 66.36
N PRO A 19 61.05 -50.33 65.59
CA PRO A 19 60.08 -51.40 65.40
C PRO A 19 60.66 -52.63 64.70
N HIS A 20 61.84 -52.53 64.09
CA HIS A 20 62.53 -53.62 63.39
C HIS A 20 63.41 -54.49 64.29
N ARG A 21 63.65 -54.08 65.55
CA ARG A 21 64.42 -54.88 66.51
C ARG A 21 63.61 -55.04 67.80
N PRO A 22 63.14 -56.25 68.12
CA PRO A 22 62.44 -56.49 69.37
C PRO A 22 63.39 -56.22 70.55
N THR A 23 62.95 -55.43 71.53
CA THR A 23 63.73 -55.10 72.73
C THR A 23 63.66 -56.20 73.81
N ARG A 24 63.18 -57.39 73.48
CA ARG A 24 62.98 -58.51 74.42
C ARG A 24 64.07 -59.57 74.22
N ILE A 25 64.59 -60.09 75.34
CA ILE A 25 65.81 -60.92 75.41
C ILE A 25 65.60 -62.37 74.93
N TYR A 26 64.35 -62.84 74.81
CA TYR A 26 64.01 -64.23 74.44
C TYR A 26 63.30 -64.39 73.08
N ASP A 27 63.31 -63.37 72.22
CA ASP A 27 62.84 -63.52 70.84
C ASP A 27 64.04 -63.66 69.89
N ASN A 28 64.32 -64.90 69.50
CA ASN A 28 65.23 -65.18 68.40
C ASN A 28 64.53 -64.78 67.09
N GLY A 29 64.90 -63.61 66.56
CA GLY A 29 64.34 -62.97 65.36
C GLY A 29 64.24 -63.90 64.15
N GLN A 30 63.30 -63.68 63.23
CA GLN A 30 63.24 -62.46 62.43
C GLN A 30 61.78 -62.08 62.15
N GLN A 31 61.27 -61.01 62.77
CA GLN A 31 60.17 -60.28 62.13
C GLN A 31 60.81 -59.37 61.08
N LEU A 32 61.02 -59.97 59.90
CA LEU A 32 61.29 -59.23 58.67
C LEU A 32 60.21 -58.15 58.55
N CYS A 33 60.62 -56.94 58.16
CA CYS A 33 59.69 -55.90 57.78
C CYS A 33 58.72 -56.51 56.78
N LEU A 34 57.47 -56.77 57.18
CA LEU A 34 56.43 -57.24 56.26
C LEU A 34 55.95 -56.05 55.42
N THR A 35 56.88 -55.33 54.78
CA THR A 35 56.58 -54.70 53.51
C THR A 35 56.39 -55.87 52.56
N THR A 36 55.14 -56.28 52.38
CA THR A 36 54.83 -57.33 51.42
C THR A 36 55.26 -56.86 50.04
N GLU A 37 55.65 -57.80 49.16
CA GLU A 37 55.96 -57.50 47.75
C GLU A 37 54.84 -56.65 47.10
N TYR A 38 53.60 -56.83 47.56
CA TYR A 38 52.44 -56.07 47.16
C TYR A 38 52.56 -54.56 47.46
N VAL A 39 52.95 -54.18 48.68
CA VAL A 39 53.06 -52.77 49.07
C VAL A 39 54.27 -52.11 48.39
N GLU A 40 55.34 -52.86 48.17
CA GLU A 40 56.53 -52.37 47.45
C GLU A 40 56.25 -52.19 45.94
N LYS A 41 55.50 -53.11 45.34
CA LYS A 41 55.15 -53.07 43.92
C LYS A 41 54.06 -52.06 43.58
N TYR A 42 53.12 -51.82 44.51
CA TYR A 42 51.99 -50.91 44.29
C TYR A 42 51.94 -49.82 45.38
N PRO A 43 52.86 -48.85 45.36
CA PRO A 43 52.74 -47.68 46.21
C PRO A 43 51.44 -46.94 45.88
N LYS A 44 50.74 -46.42 46.90
CA LYS A 44 49.58 -45.56 46.67
C LYS A 44 50.02 -44.38 45.82
N TYR A 45 49.45 -44.27 44.61
CA TYR A 45 49.69 -43.13 43.74
C TYR A 45 49.42 -41.85 44.54
N SER A 46 50.41 -40.96 44.61
CA SER A 46 50.20 -39.62 45.16
C SER A 46 49.16 -38.87 44.33
N ASN A 47 48.68 -37.73 44.81
CA ASN A 47 47.73 -36.87 44.11
C ASN A 47 48.31 -36.39 42.76
N ILE A 48 48.22 -37.23 41.72
CA ILE A 48 48.59 -36.89 40.35
C ILE A 48 47.40 -36.09 39.82
N SER A 49 47.62 -34.81 39.56
CA SER A 49 46.58 -34.00 38.93
C SER A 49 46.27 -34.56 37.54
N PRO A 50 44.99 -34.63 37.14
CA PRO A 50 44.63 -35.01 35.79
C PRO A 50 45.35 -34.15 34.75
N ALA A 51 45.69 -34.74 33.61
CA ALA A 51 46.29 -34.02 32.50
C ALA A 51 45.37 -32.86 32.05
N GLN A 52 45.94 -31.69 31.80
CA GLN A 52 45.18 -30.55 31.31
C GLN A 52 44.70 -30.81 29.87
N SER A 53 43.43 -30.53 29.58
CA SER A 53 42.90 -30.70 28.24
C SER A 53 43.41 -29.59 27.31
N LEU A 54 44.04 -29.96 26.20
CA LEU A 54 44.35 -29.05 25.08
C LEU A 54 43.14 -28.81 24.16
N LYS A 55 41.94 -29.20 24.60
CA LYS A 55 40.73 -29.03 23.81
C LYS A 55 40.43 -27.53 23.69
N PRO A 56 40.21 -27.00 22.48
CA PRO A 56 39.79 -25.62 22.32
C PRO A 56 38.47 -25.42 23.05
N LYS A 57 38.35 -24.29 23.75
CA LYS A 57 37.10 -23.92 24.42
C LYS A 57 36.07 -23.60 23.35
N GLN A 58 34.89 -24.18 23.47
CA GLN A 58 33.78 -23.83 22.60
C GLN A 58 33.28 -22.43 22.99
N GLU A 59 33.72 -21.42 22.27
CA GLU A 59 33.25 -20.05 22.42
C GLU A 59 32.06 -19.81 21.48
N TYR A 60 30.97 -19.29 22.03
CA TYR A 60 29.81 -18.91 21.22
C TYR A 60 30.13 -17.61 20.47
N GLN A 61 30.30 -17.71 19.16
CA GLN A 61 30.42 -16.54 18.31
C GLN A 61 29.03 -16.03 17.92
N ALA A 62 28.56 -14.99 18.62
CA ALA A 62 27.33 -14.31 18.26
C ALA A 62 27.47 -13.66 16.87
N HIS A 63 26.53 -13.95 15.97
CA HIS A 63 26.46 -13.29 14.67
C HIS A 63 26.19 -11.79 14.88
N ARG A 64 27.13 -10.94 14.46
CA ARG A 64 27.06 -9.46 14.59
C ARG A 64 26.35 -8.80 13.42
N GLY A 65 25.85 -9.56 12.44
CA GLY A 65 25.13 -9.00 11.29
C GLY A 65 23.76 -8.48 11.70
N LYS A 66 23.47 -7.23 11.34
CA LYS A 66 22.14 -6.64 11.49
C LYS A 66 21.26 -7.12 10.33
N MET A 67 19.98 -7.38 10.61
CA MET A 67 19.00 -7.68 9.57
C MET A 67 18.72 -6.41 8.74
N GLU A 68 18.64 -6.56 7.42
CA GLU A 68 18.19 -5.48 6.54
C GLU A 68 16.69 -5.19 6.81
N GLY A 69 16.37 -3.95 7.17
CA GLY A 69 15.01 -3.51 7.50
C GLY A 69 14.15 -3.17 6.28
N ILE A 70 14.61 -3.53 5.09
CA ILE A 70 13.96 -3.24 3.81
C ILE A 70 13.14 -4.47 3.45
N THR A 71 11.82 -4.30 3.35
CA THR A 71 10.92 -5.36 2.89
C THR A 71 10.77 -5.27 1.38
N THR A 72 10.42 -6.39 0.74
CA THR A 72 10.09 -6.43 -0.70
C THR A 72 9.03 -5.39 -1.06
N PHE A 73 8.03 -5.19 -0.20
CA PHE A 73 7.03 -4.14 -0.41
C PHE A 73 7.65 -2.73 -0.48
N LYS A 74 8.62 -2.41 0.38
CA LYS A 74 9.30 -1.10 0.37
C LYS A 74 10.23 -0.93 -0.83
N SER A 75 10.83 -2.01 -1.34
CA SER A 75 11.68 -1.95 -2.53
C SER A 75 10.88 -1.86 -3.82
N ASP A 76 9.76 -2.58 -3.90
CA ASP A 76 9.05 -2.82 -5.16
C ASP A 76 7.98 -1.77 -5.44
N TYR A 77 7.38 -1.19 -4.39
CA TYR A 77 6.29 -0.22 -4.49
C TYR A 77 6.79 1.20 -4.24
N LEU A 78 7.45 1.77 -5.24
CA LEU A 78 7.87 3.17 -5.24
C LEU A 78 6.79 4.07 -5.87
N PRO A 79 6.66 5.33 -5.41
CA PRO A 79 5.80 6.29 -6.10
C PRO A 79 6.36 6.57 -7.49
N TYR A 80 5.54 6.38 -8.52
CA TYR A 80 5.88 6.74 -9.89
C TYR A 80 5.38 8.14 -10.21
N ASP A 81 6.13 8.87 -11.05
CA ASP A 81 5.70 10.16 -11.57
C ASP A 81 4.48 9.97 -12.49
N ILE A 82 3.32 10.43 -12.04
CA ILE A 82 2.08 10.37 -12.82
C ILE A 82 2.04 11.58 -13.76
N VAL A 83 2.36 11.35 -15.03
CA VAL A 83 2.20 12.37 -16.07
C VAL A 83 0.73 12.47 -16.46
N LYS A 84 0.16 13.68 -16.45
CA LYS A 84 -1.20 13.91 -16.95
C LYS A 84 -1.24 13.57 -18.45
N ARG A 85 -2.22 12.77 -18.86
CA ARG A 85 -2.44 12.47 -20.28
C ARG A 85 -2.64 13.79 -21.04
N PRO A 86 -1.94 14.01 -22.18
CA PRO A 86 -2.17 15.18 -22.99
C PRO A 86 -3.63 15.21 -23.46
N PHE A 87 -4.30 16.34 -23.21
CA PHE A 87 -5.68 16.56 -23.65
C PHE A 87 -5.70 16.83 -25.14
N ARG A 88 -6.58 16.15 -25.89
CA ARG A 88 -6.85 16.49 -27.28
C ARG A 88 -7.82 17.67 -27.29
N VAL A 89 -7.35 18.84 -27.68
CA VAL A 89 -8.21 20.00 -27.93
C VAL A 89 -9.06 19.70 -29.17
N GLN A 90 -10.38 19.75 -29.03
CA GLN A 90 -11.28 19.63 -30.16
C GLN A 90 -11.13 20.87 -31.04
N GLU A 91 -10.91 20.69 -32.34
CA GLU A 91 -10.86 21.81 -33.27
C GLU A 91 -12.21 22.52 -33.31
N GLU A 92 -12.19 23.85 -33.19
CA GLU A 92 -13.39 24.67 -33.35
C GLU A 92 -13.92 24.56 -34.79
N TYR A 93 -15.23 24.35 -34.92
CA TYR A 93 -15.89 24.27 -36.21
C TYR A 93 -15.81 25.62 -36.94
N LYS A 94 -15.22 25.62 -38.14
CA LYS A 94 -15.17 26.77 -39.04
C LYS A 94 -16.26 26.64 -40.10
N PRO A 95 -17.41 27.35 -39.98
CA PRO A 95 -18.43 27.33 -41.02
C PRO A 95 -17.86 27.89 -42.32
N ARG A 96 -18.24 27.29 -43.46
CA ARG A 96 -17.90 27.84 -44.77
C ARG A 96 -18.57 29.20 -44.93
N THR A 97 -17.78 30.22 -45.26
CA THR A 97 -18.28 31.55 -45.58
C THR A 97 -18.86 31.50 -46.99
N GLY A 98 -20.18 31.46 -47.10
CA GLY A 98 -20.90 31.49 -48.36
C GLY A 98 -22.28 32.09 -48.12
N GLU A 99 -22.63 33.09 -48.91
CA GLU A 99 -23.97 33.64 -48.90
C GLU A 99 -24.89 32.64 -49.61
N LEU A 100 -25.86 32.10 -48.88
CA LEU A 100 -26.86 31.21 -49.45
C LEU A 100 -27.97 32.07 -50.03
N GLU A 101 -28.30 31.89 -51.31
CA GLU A 101 -29.44 32.56 -51.92
C GLU A 101 -30.73 31.91 -51.38
N LEU A 102 -31.31 32.50 -50.32
CA LEU A 102 -32.53 32.01 -49.64
C LEU A 102 -33.83 32.30 -50.41
N GLY A 103 -33.72 32.83 -51.63
CA GLY A 103 -34.85 33.19 -52.48
C GLY A 103 -35.46 31.98 -53.17
N THR A 104 -36.60 31.49 -52.68
CA THR A 104 -37.38 30.46 -53.39
C THR A 104 -38.06 31.07 -54.62
N THR A 105 -38.25 30.27 -55.68
CA THR A 105 -38.98 30.67 -56.89
C THR A 105 -40.37 31.20 -56.54
N TYR A 106 -41.08 30.54 -55.61
CA TYR A 106 -42.38 30.98 -55.13
C TYR A 106 -42.41 32.44 -54.64
N LYS A 107 -41.41 32.87 -53.84
CA LYS A 107 -41.32 34.25 -53.35
C LYS A 107 -41.02 35.26 -54.46
N LYS A 108 -40.33 34.83 -55.51
CA LYS A 108 -40.01 35.68 -56.67
C LYS A 108 -41.23 35.82 -57.59
N ASP A 109 -41.99 34.74 -57.76
CA ASP A 109 -43.05 34.63 -58.76
C ASP A 109 -44.43 35.08 -58.26
N TYR A 110 -44.72 34.93 -56.96
CA TYR A 110 -46.04 35.23 -56.39
C TYR A 110 -46.00 36.41 -55.43
N ASN A 111 -46.13 37.61 -55.98
CA ASN A 111 -46.24 38.85 -55.21
C ASN A 111 -47.70 39.28 -55.06
N ALA A 112 -48.00 40.03 -54.01
CA ALA A 112 -49.30 40.66 -53.88
C ALA A 112 -49.46 41.74 -54.97
N HIS A 113 -50.49 41.59 -55.81
CA HIS A 113 -50.83 42.57 -56.84
C HIS A 113 -51.96 43.47 -56.37
N GLU A 114 -51.80 44.78 -56.56
CA GLU A 114 -52.89 45.73 -56.34
C GLU A 114 -53.92 45.58 -57.46
N ILE A 115 -55.13 45.16 -57.08
CA ILE A 115 -56.26 45.05 -58.01
C ILE A 115 -57.05 46.35 -57.94
N GLN A 116 -57.26 47.00 -59.07
CA GLN A 116 -58.10 48.20 -59.12
C GLN A 116 -59.58 47.83 -58.93
N PRO A 117 -60.33 48.56 -58.09
CA PRO A 117 -61.75 48.31 -57.89
C PRO A 117 -62.52 48.60 -59.19
N VAL A 118 -63.30 47.63 -59.65
CA VAL A 118 -64.15 47.79 -60.83
C VAL A 118 -65.29 48.76 -60.52
N THR A 119 -65.40 49.84 -61.29
CA THR A 119 -66.53 50.77 -61.18
C THR A 119 -67.78 50.15 -61.78
N LEU A 120 -68.82 49.95 -60.97
CA LEU A 120 -70.13 49.51 -61.44
C LEU A 120 -70.83 50.66 -62.19
N VAL A 121 -71.19 50.45 -63.46
CA VAL A 121 -71.98 51.42 -64.23
C VAL A 121 -73.46 51.26 -63.86
N ARG A 122 -74.01 52.20 -63.07
CA ARG A 122 -75.44 52.26 -62.80
C ARG A 122 -76.16 53.09 -63.88
N PRO A 123 -77.29 52.62 -64.44
CA PRO A 123 -78.09 53.41 -65.38
C PRO A 123 -78.66 54.67 -64.71
N LEU A 124 -78.79 55.75 -65.48
CA LEU A 124 -79.40 57.00 -65.01
C LEU A 124 -80.89 56.80 -64.69
N GLU A 125 -81.30 57.08 -63.46
CA GLU A 125 -82.71 57.08 -63.07
C GLU A 125 -83.48 58.21 -63.78
N ARG A 126 -84.52 57.86 -64.54
CA ARG A 126 -85.43 58.84 -65.16
C ARG A 126 -86.64 59.07 -64.26
N LYS A 127 -86.75 60.26 -63.67
CA LYS A 127 -87.96 60.68 -62.92
C LYS A 127 -89.01 61.19 -63.92
N HIS A 128 -90.07 60.43 -64.16
CA HIS A 128 -91.26 60.92 -64.87
C HIS A 128 -92.18 61.64 -63.87
N THR A 129 -92.32 62.96 -63.99
CA THR A 129 -93.31 63.73 -63.23
C THR A 129 -94.47 64.12 -64.15
N THR A 130 -95.63 63.50 -63.98
CA THR A 130 -96.86 63.83 -64.72
C THR A 130 -97.60 64.96 -63.98
N GLY A 131 -97.60 66.17 -64.53
CA GLY A 131 -98.14 67.39 -63.91
C GLY A 131 -99.65 67.62 -64.07
N GLY A 132 -100.48 66.59 -63.90
CA GLY A 132 -101.93 66.76 -63.94
C GLY A 132 -102.46 67.39 -62.64
N LYS A 133 -103.07 68.58 -62.71
CA LYS A 133 -103.81 69.17 -61.59
C LYS A 133 -105.14 68.44 -61.41
N LEU A 134 -105.46 68.09 -60.17
CA LEU A 134 -106.69 67.39 -59.78
C LEU A 134 -107.61 68.43 -59.13
N ASP A 135 -108.71 68.82 -59.78
CA ASP A 135 -109.66 69.78 -59.21
C ASP A 135 -110.65 69.05 -58.30
N THR A 136 -110.53 69.27 -56.99
CA THR A 136 -111.36 68.64 -55.95
C THR A 136 -112.36 69.65 -55.36
N ILE A 137 -113.26 70.19 -56.16
CA ILE A 137 -114.33 71.07 -55.66
C ILE A 137 -115.48 70.17 -55.16
N PRO A 138 -115.82 70.20 -53.86
CA PRO A 138 -116.88 69.36 -53.29
C PRO A 138 -118.27 69.98 -53.47
N THR A 139 -119.28 69.13 -53.72
CA THR A 139 -120.64 69.46 -54.18
C THR A 139 -121.49 70.33 -53.24
N TYR A 140 -121.10 70.50 -51.96
CA TYR A 140 -121.88 71.29 -51.00
C TYR A 140 -121.72 72.81 -51.20
N GLN A 141 -120.74 73.25 -52.00
CA GLN A 141 -120.51 74.66 -52.31
C GLN A 141 -121.50 75.24 -53.34
N ASP A 142 -122.36 74.39 -53.94
CA ASP A 142 -123.29 74.76 -55.02
C ASP A 142 -124.71 75.15 -54.56
N VAL A 143 -124.99 75.27 -53.25
CA VAL A 143 -126.33 75.65 -52.74
C VAL A 143 -126.29 77.07 -52.16
N GLN A 144 -126.63 78.07 -52.98
CA GLN A 144 -126.90 79.46 -52.56
C GLN A 144 -128.40 79.66 -52.27
N SER A 145 -128.67 80.56 -51.30
CA SER A 145 -129.97 80.94 -50.71
C SER A 145 -131.10 81.26 -51.68
#